data_AF-A0A2P5DPG1-F1
#
_entry.id   AF-A0A2P5DPG1-F1
#
_cell.length_a   1.000
_cell.length_b   1.000
_cell.length_c   1.000
_cell.angle_alpha   90.00
_cell.angle_beta   90.00
_cell.angle_gamma   90.00
#
_symmetry.space_group_name_H-M   'P 1'
#
loop_
_entity.id
_entity.type
_entity.pdbx_description
1 polymer ?
#
loop_
_entity_poly.entity_id
_entity_poly.type
_entity_poly.pdbx_seq_one_letter_code
_entity_poly.pdbx_strand_id
1 'polypeptide(L)'
;MDRKFESKGKVCVTGASGFLASWLVKRLLLSGYHAEILKPAIDGTLNVLRSCRKNPFLWRVVLTSSSSTTRARDDFDPKIPLDESSWSSVELCERLQHKTVKWSSNAYLSNKTGETEKFQWHGRMGYVHIDDVAACHILVYEHKNAHGRYLCSSTVVDNDELASLLSARYPSLPIPERFEQQNRPYYEFNTSKLRSLGFKFKTINEMFDDCISSLMEQGHLSTRL
;
A
#
# COMPACT_ATOMS: atom_id res chain seq x y z
N MET A 1 -12.81 -19.46 -30.86
CA MET A 1 -12.35 -18.17 -31.41
C MET A 1 -11.06 -17.81 -30.67
N ASP A 2 -9.92 -18.06 -31.32
CA ASP A 2 -8.61 -17.75 -30.75
C ASP A 2 -8.41 -16.22 -30.75
N ARG A 3 -8.39 -15.62 -29.56
CA ARG A 3 -7.98 -14.22 -29.42
C ARG A 3 -6.48 -14.14 -29.73
N LYS A 4 -6.13 -13.71 -30.94
CA LYS A 4 -4.77 -13.27 -31.25
C LYS A 4 -4.46 -12.07 -30.34
N PHE A 5 -3.59 -12.28 -29.36
CA PHE A 5 -3.05 -11.19 -28.55
C PHE A 5 -2.05 -10.40 -29.40
N GLU A 6 -2.39 -9.17 -29.77
CA GLU A 6 -1.41 -8.23 -30.33
C GLU A 6 -0.37 -7.85 -29.27
N SER A 7 0.90 -7.88 -29.66
CA SER A 7 2.02 -7.48 -28.81
C SER A 7 1.98 -5.97 -28.58
N LYS A 8 1.79 -5.54 -27.32
CA LYS A 8 1.72 -4.13 -26.91
C LYS A 8 3.10 -3.44 -26.74
N GLY A 9 4.18 -4.06 -27.20
CA GLY A 9 5.55 -3.56 -27.05
C GLY A 9 6.27 -4.10 -25.82
N LYS A 10 7.49 -3.58 -25.56
CA LYS A 10 8.36 -4.05 -24.47
C LYS A 10 8.22 -3.14 -23.26
N VAL A 11 7.93 -3.71 -22.10
CA VAL A 11 7.96 -3.02 -20.80
C VAL A 11 9.16 -3.50 -19.98
N CYS A 12 9.76 -2.59 -19.22
CA CYS A 12 10.80 -2.91 -18.25
C CYS A 12 10.24 -2.68 -16.85
N VAL A 13 10.19 -3.75 -16.04
CA VAL A 13 9.74 -3.69 -14.65
C VAL A 13 10.95 -3.84 -13.75
N THR A 14 11.26 -2.80 -12.98
CA THR A 14 12.32 -2.82 -11.96
C THR A 14 11.70 -2.93 -10.57
N GLY A 15 12.33 -3.65 -9.64
CA GLY A 15 11.77 -3.85 -8.29
C GLY A 15 10.69 -4.94 -8.19
N ALA A 16 10.50 -5.75 -9.24
CA ALA A 16 9.56 -6.87 -9.27
C ALA A 16 9.85 -7.97 -8.21
N SER A 17 11.04 -7.97 -7.60
CA SER A 17 11.47 -8.90 -6.55
C SER A 17 11.20 -8.39 -5.12
N GLY A 18 10.34 -7.37 -4.96
CA GLY A 18 10.16 -6.53 -3.76
C GLY A 18 9.89 -7.19 -2.40
N PHE A 19 9.82 -8.51 -2.27
CA PHE A 19 9.79 -9.22 -0.98
C PHE A 19 11.20 -9.51 -0.41
N LEU A 20 12.18 -9.76 -1.28
CA LEU A 20 13.56 -10.10 -0.90
C LEU A 20 14.30 -8.90 -0.30
N ALA A 21 14.07 -7.70 -0.82
CA ALA A 21 14.70 -6.47 -0.31
C ALA A 21 14.25 -6.16 1.12
N SER A 22 12.94 -6.26 1.40
CA SER A 22 12.41 -6.11 2.76
C SER A 22 12.92 -7.20 3.71
N TRP A 23 13.08 -8.44 3.23
CA TRP A 23 13.58 -9.55 4.04
C TRP A 23 15.07 -9.43 4.36
N LEU A 24 15.88 -8.99 3.38
CA LEU A 24 17.30 -8.74 3.56
C LEU A 24 17.54 -7.57 4.52
N VAL A 25 16.81 -6.46 4.37
CA VAL A 25 16.86 -5.33 5.31
C VAL A 25 16.48 -5.78 6.72
N LYS A 26 15.41 -6.57 6.87
CA LYS A 26 15.02 -7.16 8.17
C LYS A 26 16.14 -8.02 8.76
N ARG A 27 16.79 -8.88 7.98
CA ARG A 27 17.90 -9.73 8.44
C ARG A 27 19.14 -8.92 8.84
N LEU A 28 19.49 -7.91 8.05
CA LEU A 28 20.64 -7.03 8.33
C LEU A 28 20.43 -6.24 9.63
N LEU A 29 19.24 -5.69 9.83
CA LEU A 29 18.88 -5.00 11.08
C LEU A 29 18.87 -5.96 12.29
N LEU A 30 18.36 -7.18 12.14
CA LEU A 30 18.38 -8.21 13.20
C LEU A 30 19.80 -8.71 13.52
N SER A 31 20.74 -8.57 12.60
CA SER A 31 22.16 -8.92 12.79
C SER A 31 23.01 -7.75 13.29
N GLY A 32 22.39 -6.65 13.74
CA GLY A 32 23.09 -5.51 14.33
C GLY A 32 23.75 -4.55 13.33
N TYR A 33 23.46 -4.70 12.03
CA TYR A 33 23.94 -3.75 11.03
C TYR A 33 23.08 -2.48 11.05
N HIS A 34 23.73 -1.32 11.19
CA HIS A 34 23.11 -0.03 10.92
C HIS A 34 23.01 0.15 9.40
N ALA A 35 21.79 0.27 8.89
CA ALA A 35 21.55 0.46 7.48
C ALA A 35 21.13 1.92 7.23
N GLU A 36 22.05 2.74 6.69
CA GLU A 36 21.71 4.04 6.10
C GLU A 36 21.02 3.81 4.75
N ILE A 37 19.80 3.26 4.76
CA ILE A 37 19.10 2.79 3.56
C ILE A 37 18.66 3.95 2.68
N LEU A 38 18.49 5.14 3.24
CA LEU A 38 17.88 6.27 2.56
C LEU A 38 18.71 6.74 1.36
N LYS A 39 20.01 6.97 1.53
CA LYS A 39 20.89 7.48 0.46
C LYS A 39 21.06 6.47 -0.70
N PRO A 40 21.38 5.18 -0.44
CA PRO A 40 21.41 4.17 -1.50
C PRO A 40 20.05 3.97 -2.19
N ALA A 41 18.93 4.08 -1.48
CA ALA A 41 17.60 4.00 -2.10
C ALA A 41 17.34 5.18 -3.04
N ILE A 42 17.65 6.40 -2.60
CA ILE A 42 17.55 7.62 -3.43
C ILE A 42 18.45 7.51 -4.66
N ASP A 43 19.73 7.18 -4.46
CA ASP A 43 20.71 7.04 -5.54
C ASP A 43 20.31 5.92 -6.51
N GLY A 44 19.79 4.81 -5.99
CA GLY A 44 19.24 3.71 -6.78
C GLY A 44 18.09 4.18 -7.69
N THR A 45 17.09 4.86 -7.14
CA THR A 45 15.97 5.41 -7.93
C THR A 45 16.47 6.44 -8.96
N LEU A 46 17.35 7.36 -8.57
CA LEU A 46 17.90 8.37 -9.48
C LEU A 46 18.70 7.75 -10.62
N ASN A 47 19.46 6.69 -10.36
CA ASN A 47 20.24 5.99 -11.38
C ASN A 47 19.34 5.27 -12.39
N VAL A 48 18.25 4.65 -11.93
CA VAL A 48 17.23 4.09 -12.83
C VAL A 48 16.63 5.18 -13.70
N LEU A 49 16.18 6.29 -13.12
CA LEU A 49 15.58 7.41 -13.86
C LEU A 49 16.54 8.07 -14.86
N ARG A 50 17.81 8.25 -14.48
CA ARG A 50 18.86 8.74 -15.39
C ARG A 50 19.09 7.79 -16.55
N SER A 51 19.03 6.48 -16.32
CA SER A 51 19.18 5.46 -17.36
C SER A 51 17.98 5.43 -18.30
N CYS A 52 16.76 5.51 -17.74
CA CYS A 52 15.52 5.67 -18.47
C CYS A 52 15.58 6.88 -19.43
N ARG A 53 16.06 8.03 -18.94
CA ARG A 53 16.20 9.26 -19.74
C ARG A 53 17.15 9.12 -20.93
N LYS A 54 18.13 8.22 -20.87
CA LYS A 54 19.08 7.98 -21.97
C LYS A 54 18.49 7.11 -23.09
N ASN A 55 17.36 6.43 -22.87
CA ASN A 55 16.74 5.56 -23.85
C ASN A 55 15.70 6.33 -24.69
N PRO A 56 15.94 6.58 -25.99
CA PRO A 56 15.02 7.36 -26.82
C PRO A 56 13.70 6.63 -27.14
N PHE A 57 13.63 5.32 -26.93
CA PHE A 57 12.42 4.51 -27.16
C PHE A 57 11.57 4.36 -25.89
N LEU A 58 12.07 4.78 -24.73
CA LEU A 58 11.31 4.74 -23.50
C LEU A 58 10.38 5.95 -23.43
N TRP A 59 9.09 5.71 -23.57
CA TRP A 59 8.10 6.79 -23.67
C TRP A 59 7.50 7.18 -22.31
N ARG A 60 7.56 6.31 -21.30
CA ARG A 60 6.96 6.53 -19.98
C ARG A 60 7.60 5.71 -18.89
N VAL A 61 7.69 6.30 -17.70
CA VAL A 61 8.07 5.65 -16.45
C VAL A 61 6.92 5.81 -15.46
N VAL A 62 6.51 4.73 -14.81
CA VAL A 62 5.55 4.74 -13.71
C VAL A 62 6.25 4.21 -12.47
N LEU A 63 6.14 4.95 -11.37
CA LEU A 63 6.76 4.60 -10.09
C LEU A 63 5.67 4.48 -9.02
N THR A 64 5.83 3.51 -8.14
CA THR A 64 4.98 3.34 -6.95
C THR A 64 5.68 3.92 -5.73
N SER A 65 4.97 4.74 -4.97
CA SER A 65 5.34 5.14 -3.62
C SER A 65 4.28 4.65 -2.62
N SER A 66 4.52 4.88 -1.34
CA SER A 66 3.55 4.57 -0.29
C SER A 66 2.54 5.71 -0.07
N SER A 67 1.33 5.35 0.36
CA SER A 67 0.34 6.31 0.89
C SER A 67 0.81 7.00 2.18
N SER A 68 1.88 6.53 2.83
CA SER A 68 2.50 7.22 3.97
C SER A 68 3.13 8.56 3.60
N THR A 69 3.37 8.83 2.31
CA THR A 69 3.92 10.09 1.80
C THR A 69 2.95 11.27 1.88
N THR A 70 1.68 11.02 2.21
CA THR A 70 0.63 12.06 2.32
C THR A 70 0.02 12.16 3.71
N ARG A 71 0.27 11.18 4.59
CA ARG A 71 -0.45 11.01 5.87
C ARG A 71 0.36 11.34 7.11
N ALA A 72 1.68 11.39 7.04
CA ALA A 72 2.47 11.75 8.22
C ALA A 72 2.49 13.27 8.33
N ARG A 73 1.42 13.87 8.86
CA ARG A 73 1.28 15.33 9.03
C ARG A 73 0.53 15.68 10.32
N ASP A 74 0.73 16.89 10.84
CA ASP A 74 0.11 17.35 12.08
C ASP A 74 -1.11 18.29 11.81
N ASP A 75 -1.29 18.73 10.56
CA ASP A 75 -2.29 19.71 10.10
C ASP A 75 -3.50 19.07 9.41
N PHE A 76 -4.03 17.98 9.97
CA PHE A 76 -5.20 17.30 9.44
C PHE A 76 -6.48 18.15 9.61
N ASP A 77 -7.15 18.44 8.49
CA ASP A 77 -8.55 18.86 8.48
C ASP A 77 -9.43 17.67 8.07
N PRO A 78 -10.26 17.11 8.98
CA PRO A 78 -11.16 15.99 8.68
C PRO A 78 -12.11 16.23 7.51
N LYS A 79 -12.37 17.50 7.17
CA LYS A 79 -13.29 17.90 6.09
C LYS A 79 -12.61 17.97 4.72
N ILE A 80 -11.28 17.97 4.68
CA ILE A 80 -10.50 18.13 3.45
C ILE A 80 -9.80 16.79 3.14
N PRO A 81 -10.29 16.02 2.17
CA PRO A 81 -9.63 14.79 1.75
C PRO A 81 -8.22 15.05 1.21
N LEU A 82 -7.30 14.13 1.47
CA LEU A 82 -5.94 14.19 0.96
C LEU A 82 -5.93 13.87 -0.54
N ASP A 83 -5.21 14.66 -1.32
CA ASP A 83 -5.11 14.52 -2.78
C ASP A 83 -3.65 14.42 -3.27
N GLU A 84 -3.44 14.45 -4.58
CA GLU A 84 -2.12 14.41 -5.21
C GLU A 84 -1.21 15.62 -4.95
N SER A 85 -1.73 16.69 -4.32
CA SER A 85 -0.93 17.83 -3.87
C SER A 85 -0.45 17.67 -2.43
N SER A 86 -1.05 16.73 -1.68
CA SER A 86 -0.73 16.48 -0.27
C SER A 86 0.64 15.83 -0.09
N TRP A 87 1.32 16.22 0.98
CA TRP A 87 2.63 15.70 1.39
C TRP A 87 2.70 15.58 2.91
N SER A 88 3.47 14.61 3.39
CA SER A 88 3.84 14.46 4.79
C SER A 88 4.76 15.60 5.26
N SER A 89 4.65 15.99 6.52
CA SER A 89 5.59 16.92 7.19
C SER A 89 6.94 16.24 7.35
N VAL A 90 7.99 16.94 6.92
CA VAL A 90 9.37 16.48 7.06
C VAL A 90 9.73 16.37 8.53
N GLU A 91 9.36 17.38 9.31
CA GLU A 91 9.65 17.49 10.75
C GLU A 91 8.99 16.36 11.53
N LEU A 92 7.74 16.02 11.20
CA LEU A 92 7.06 14.87 11.80
C LEU A 92 7.72 13.56 11.35
N CYS A 93 8.06 13.40 10.07
CA CYS A 93 8.76 12.21 9.59
C CYS A 93 10.09 12.00 10.34
N GLU A 94 10.88 13.05 10.53
CA GLU A 94 12.14 13.02 11.30
C GLU A 94 11.91 12.65 12.77
N ARG A 95 10.93 13.28 13.43
CA ARG A 95 10.52 12.92 14.80
C ARG A 95 10.11 11.46 14.93
N LEU A 96 9.43 10.91 13.92
CA LEU A 96 8.98 9.52 13.91
C LEU A 96 10.07 8.53 13.54
N GLN A 97 11.09 8.92 12.77
CA GLN A 97 12.24 8.05 12.49
C GLN A 97 13.00 7.64 13.76
N HIS A 98 13.03 8.50 14.78
CA HIS A 98 13.63 8.20 16.08
C HIS A 98 12.80 7.24 16.95
N LYS A 99 11.54 6.98 16.58
CA LYS A 99 10.67 6.00 17.25
C LYS A 99 10.58 4.79 16.32
N THR A 100 11.24 3.69 16.63
CA THR A 100 11.28 2.47 15.79
C THR A 100 9.89 2.00 15.35
N VAL A 101 9.39 2.44 14.19
CA VAL A 101 8.12 1.95 13.61
C VAL A 101 8.43 0.84 12.63
N LYS A 102 8.06 -0.40 12.99
CA LYS A 102 8.08 -1.56 12.08
C LYS A 102 6.81 -1.49 11.22
N TRP A 103 6.98 -1.47 9.89
CA TRP A 103 5.88 -1.43 8.93
C TRP A 103 5.64 -2.83 8.36
N SER A 104 4.61 -3.54 8.81
CA SER A 104 4.14 -4.76 8.15
C SER A 104 2.65 -4.66 7.83
N SER A 105 2.28 -5.06 6.62
CA SER A 105 0.91 -5.03 6.09
C SER A 105 0.02 -6.16 6.61
N ASN A 106 0.51 -6.99 7.54
CA ASN A 106 -0.15 -8.22 7.96
C ASN A 106 -0.82 -8.07 9.33
N ALA A 107 -1.88 -7.27 9.41
CA ALA A 107 -2.66 -7.10 10.64
C ALA A 107 -3.23 -8.44 11.15
N TYR A 108 -3.65 -9.30 10.22
CA TYR A 108 -4.28 -10.58 10.54
C TYR A 108 -3.31 -11.63 11.11
N LEU A 109 -2.11 -11.79 10.53
CA LEU A 109 -1.15 -12.81 10.98
C LEU A 109 -0.45 -12.42 12.30
N SER A 110 -0.39 -11.13 12.62
CA SER A 110 0.20 -10.61 13.87
C SER A 110 -0.52 -11.11 15.14
N ASN A 111 -1.84 -11.33 15.04
CA ASN A 111 -2.66 -11.81 16.16
C ASN A 111 -2.37 -13.27 16.53
N LYS A 112 -1.91 -14.11 15.58
CA LYS A 112 -1.50 -15.49 15.89
C LYS A 112 -0.13 -15.57 16.58
N THR A 113 0.71 -14.55 16.44
CA THR A 113 2.09 -14.55 16.98
C THR A 113 2.26 -13.77 18.28
N GLY A 114 1.18 -13.20 18.84
CA GLY A 114 1.26 -12.40 20.07
C GLY A 114 1.96 -11.04 19.91
N GLU A 115 2.07 -10.53 18.68
CA GLU A 115 2.72 -9.23 18.38
C GLU A 115 1.69 -8.08 18.28
N THR A 116 0.74 -8.01 19.21
CA THR A 116 -0.36 -7.03 19.21
C THR A 116 0.10 -5.58 19.39
N GLU A 117 1.20 -5.34 20.10
CA GLU A 117 1.75 -3.98 20.29
C GLU A 117 2.23 -3.32 18.98
N LYS A 118 2.57 -4.11 17.95
CA LYS A 118 3.21 -3.58 16.73
C LYS A 118 2.26 -2.89 15.76
N PHE A 119 0.95 -3.01 15.95
CA PHE A 119 -0.08 -2.42 15.09
C PHE A 119 -0.73 -1.14 15.65
N GLN A 120 -0.38 -0.72 16.87
CA GLN A 120 -0.94 0.47 17.53
C GLN A 120 -0.73 1.79 16.73
N TRP A 121 0.20 1.79 15.76
CA TRP A 121 0.49 2.94 14.91
C TRP A 121 -0.39 3.09 13.66
N HIS A 122 -1.27 2.12 13.37
CA HIS A 122 -2.07 2.09 12.15
C HIS A 122 -3.56 2.05 12.48
N GLY A 123 -4.11 3.18 12.97
CA GLY A 123 -5.51 3.26 13.41
C GLY A 123 -6.53 3.39 12.28
N ARG A 124 -6.23 4.17 11.24
CA ARG A 124 -7.08 4.39 10.06
C ARG A 124 -6.22 4.36 8.80
N MET A 125 -6.50 3.45 7.86
CA MET A 125 -5.62 3.13 6.72
C MET A 125 -6.38 3.09 5.40
N GLY A 126 -5.67 3.42 4.31
CA GLY A 126 -6.20 3.25 2.95
C GLY A 126 -6.07 1.80 2.48
N TYR A 127 -7.13 1.27 1.87
CA TYR A 127 -7.22 -0.07 1.33
C TYR A 127 -7.37 -0.04 -0.19
N VAL A 128 -6.61 -0.90 -0.87
CA VAL A 128 -6.66 -1.12 -2.31
C VAL A 128 -6.29 -2.56 -2.62
N HIS A 129 -6.97 -3.18 -3.59
CA HIS A 129 -6.64 -4.53 -4.01
C HIS A 129 -5.32 -4.55 -4.78
N ILE A 130 -4.52 -5.61 -4.65
CA ILE A 130 -3.24 -5.69 -5.37
C ILE A 130 -3.43 -5.68 -6.90
N ASP A 131 -4.47 -6.33 -7.40
CA ASP A 131 -4.83 -6.27 -8.83
C ASP A 131 -5.21 -4.86 -9.28
N ASP A 132 -5.88 -4.08 -8.41
CA ASP A 132 -6.23 -2.69 -8.72
C ASP A 132 -4.95 -1.84 -8.77
N VAL A 133 -3.97 -2.10 -7.90
CA VAL A 133 -2.66 -1.44 -8.00
C VAL A 133 -2.01 -1.75 -9.36
N ALA A 134 -1.98 -3.01 -9.78
CA ALA A 134 -1.42 -3.41 -11.07
C ALA A 134 -2.20 -2.81 -12.25
N ALA A 135 -3.52 -2.87 -12.22
CA ALA A 135 -4.40 -2.29 -13.23
C ALA A 135 -4.24 -0.77 -13.31
N CYS A 136 -4.05 -0.09 -12.18
CA CYS A 136 -3.77 1.34 -12.13
C CYS A 136 -2.45 1.64 -12.84
N HIS A 137 -1.39 0.85 -12.59
CA HIS A 137 -0.10 1.02 -13.28
C HIS A 137 -0.26 0.88 -14.79
N ILE A 138 -0.98 -0.14 -15.25
CA ILE A 138 -1.25 -0.36 -16.68
C ILE A 138 -2.05 0.82 -17.25
N LEU A 139 -3.12 1.26 -16.57
CA LEU A 139 -3.96 2.36 -17.03
C LEU A 139 -3.16 3.66 -17.17
N VAL A 140 -2.43 4.08 -16.14
CA VAL A 140 -1.65 5.33 -16.19
C VAL A 140 -0.43 5.20 -17.09
N TYR A 141 0.06 3.98 -17.32
CA TYR A 141 1.06 3.71 -18.34
C TYR A 141 0.46 3.95 -19.72
N GLU A 142 -0.66 3.32 -20.09
CA GLU A 142 -1.21 3.37 -21.45
C GLU A 142 -1.95 4.69 -21.77
N HIS A 143 -2.53 5.36 -20.78
CA HIS A 143 -3.38 6.53 -20.99
C HIS A 143 -2.55 7.76 -21.39
N LYS A 144 -2.71 8.25 -22.62
CA LYS A 144 -1.91 9.36 -23.20
C LYS A 144 -1.87 10.61 -22.31
N ASN A 145 -3.01 10.99 -21.76
CA ASN A 145 -3.13 12.19 -20.93
C ASN A 145 -2.80 11.95 -19.46
N ALA A 146 -2.44 10.72 -19.05
CA ALA A 146 -2.05 10.50 -17.67
C ALA A 146 -0.69 11.15 -17.40
N HIS A 147 -0.59 11.94 -16.33
CA HIS A 147 0.68 12.55 -15.91
C HIS A 147 0.64 12.98 -14.43
N GLY A 148 1.84 13.15 -13.87
CA GLY A 148 2.03 13.51 -12.47
C GLY A 148 1.69 12.36 -11.50
N ARG A 149 1.33 12.72 -10.28
CA ARG A 149 0.97 11.78 -9.21
C ARG A 149 -0.46 11.27 -9.39
N TYR A 150 -0.74 10.09 -8.83
CA TYR A 150 -2.09 9.52 -8.70
C TYR A 150 -2.21 8.84 -7.34
N LEU A 151 -3.32 9.06 -6.64
CA LEU A 151 -3.67 8.28 -5.46
C LEU A 151 -4.43 7.01 -5.87
N CYS A 152 -3.88 5.85 -5.50
CA CYS A 152 -4.49 4.53 -5.72
C CYS A 152 -4.93 3.94 -4.38
N SER A 153 -6.10 4.37 -3.91
CA SER A 153 -6.76 3.89 -2.69
C SER A 153 -8.26 3.81 -2.92
N SER A 154 -8.89 2.67 -2.65
CA SER A 154 -10.33 2.48 -2.85
C SER A 154 -11.14 3.17 -1.75
N THR A 155 -10.78 2.88 -0.50
CA THR A 155 -11.44 3.40 0.71
C THR A 155 -10.42 3.61 1.82
N VAL A 156 -10.78 4.39 2.84
CA VAL A 156 -10.04 4.51 4.10
C VAL A 156 -10.94 3.98 5.22
N VAL A 157 -10.41 3.08 6.04
CA VAL A 157 -11.17 2.40 7.10
C VAL A 157 -10.32 2.34 8.36
N ASP A 158 -10.94 2.54 9.51
CA ASP A 158 -10.29 2.34 10.81
C ASP A 158 -10.38 0.89 11.32
N ASN A 159 -9.62 0.57 12.36
CA ASN A 159 -9.54 -0.79 12.85
C ASN A 159 -10.88 -1.32 13.40
N ASP A 160 -11.69 -0.47 14.03
CA ASP A 160 -12.99 -0.90 14.60
C ASP A 160 -14.04 -1.06 13.50
N GLU A 161 -14.05 -0.16 12.51
CA GLU A 161 -14.84 -0.30 11.28
C GLU A 161 -14.47 -1.60 10.54
N LEU A 162 -13.17 -1.88 10.42
CA LEU A 162 -12.68 -3.10 9.78
C LEU A 162 -13.06 -4.35 10.58
N ALA A 163 -12.87 -4.37 11.90
CA ALA A 163 -13.27 -5.50 12.75
C ALA A 163 -14.75 -5.79 12.62
N SER A 164 -15.59 -4.75 12.66
CA SER A 164 -17.04 -4.85 12.53
C SER A 164 -17.42 -5.42 11.16
N LEU A 165 -16.77 -4.96 10.08
CA LEU A 165 -16.99 -5.49 8.74
C LEU A 165 -16.61 -6.97 8.64
N LEU A 166 -15.42 -7.33 9.13
CA LEU A 166 -14.91 -8.69 9.02
C LEU A 166 -15.71 -9.66 9.92
N SER A 167 -16.08 -9.26 11.13
CA SER A 167 -16.82 -10.13 12.07
C SER A 167 -18.24 -10.42 11.57
N ALA A 168 -18.90 -9.44 10.98
CA ALA A 168 -20.20 -9.62 10.35
C ALA A 168 -20.11 -10.51 9.10
N ARG A 169 -19.05 -10.38 8.30
CA ARG A 169 -18.89 -11.10 7.04
C ARG A 169 -18.34 -12.52 7.21
N TYR A 170 -17.48 -12.75 8.20
CA TYR A 170 -16.80 -14.03 8.46
C TYR A 170 -16.94 -14.46 9.93
N PRO A 171 -18.17 -14.79 10.40
CA PRO A 171 -18.44 -15.08 11.80
C PRO A 171 -17.67 -16.30 12.36
N SER A 172 -17.18 -17.19 11.48
CA SER A 172 -16.37 -18.35 11.86
C SER A 172 -14.91 -18.03 12.19
N LEU A 173 -14.45 -16.81 11.88
CA LEU A 173 -13.07 -16.40 12.12
C LEU A 173 -12.94 -15.71 13.49
N PRO A 174 -11.84 -15.92 14.23
CA PRO A 174 -11.62 -15.31 15.54
C PRO A 174 -11.20 -13.85 15.39
N ILE A 175 -12.14 -12.97 15.05
CA ILE A 175 -11.91 -11.54 14.84
C ILE A 175 -12.18 -10.81 16.17
N PRO A 176 -11.25 -9.96 16.64
CA PRO A 176 -11.47 -9.14 17.83
C PRO A 176 -12.67 -8.21 17.66
N GLU A 177 -13.49 -8.06 18.70
CA GLU A 177 -14.65 -7.16 18.68
C GLU A 177 -14.27 -5.68 18.82
N ARG A 178 -13.11 -5.39 19.44
CA ARG A 178 -12.64 -4.02 19.71
C ARG A 178 -11.13 -3.94 19.65
N PHE A 179 -10.62 -2.82 19.17
CA PHE A 179 -9.22 -2.44 19.30
C PHE A 179 -9.05 -1.32 20.33
N GLU A 180 -7.82 -1.13 20.81
CA GLU A 180 -7.50 0.04 21.63
C GLU A 180 -7.78 1.31 20.83
N GLN A 181 -8.64 2.17 21.37
CA GLN A 181 -9.01 3.42 20.72
C GLN A 181 -7.79 4.34 20.66
N GLN A 182 -7.31 4.60 19.44
CA GLN A 182 -6.20 5.51 19.21
C GLN A 182 -6.79 6.88 18.83
N ASN A 183 -6.41 7.95 19.53
CA ASN A 183 -6.75 9.33 19.15
C ASN A 183 -6.00 9.71 17.86
N ARG A 184 -6.50 9.25 16.71
CA ARG A 184 -5.92 9.52 15.38
C ARG A 184 -6.83 10.42 14.56
N PRO A 185 -6.26 11.32 13.77
CA PRO A 185 -7.04 12.22 12.93
C PRO A 185 -7.79 11.43 11.86
N TYR A 186 -9.06 11.78 11.68
CA TYR A 186 -9.86 11.31 10.57
C TYR A 186 -9.33 11.90 9.26
N TYR A 187 -9.26 11.07 8.22
CA TYR A 187 -8.92 11.50 6.87
C TYR A 187 -9.52 10.56 5.83
N GLU A 188 -9.64 11.07 4.61
CA GLU A 188 -10.02 10.33 3.41
C GLU A 188 -9.03 10.63 2.28
N PHE A 189 -9.03 9.79 1.23
CA PHE A 189 -8.30 10.07 -0.01
C PHE A 189 -9.24 10.52 -1.12
N ASN A 190 -8.92 11.66 -1.74
CA ASN A 190 -9.54 12.06 -2.98
C ASN A 190 -8.93 11.29 -4.15
N THR A 191 -9.60 10.24 -4.61
CA THR A 191 -9.16 9.45 -5.78
C THR A 191 -9.92 9.82 -7.06
N SER A 192 -10.59 10.97 -7.09
CA SER A 192 -11.37 11.41 -8.25
C SER A 192 -10.53 11.55 -9.51
N LYS A 193 -9.27 11.98 -9.42
CA LYS A 193 -8.33 12.08 -10.55
C LYS A 193 -8.07 10.73 -11.23
N LEU A 194 -7.93 9.65 -10.45
CA LEU A 194 -7.74 8.32 -11.02
C LEU A 194 -9.07 7.78 -11.58
N ARG A 195 -10.18 8.00 -10.87
CA ARG A 195 -11.52 7.60 -11.31
C ARG A 195 -11.96 8.31 -12.59
N SER A 196 -11.54 9.56 -12.80
CA SER A 196 -11.83 10.30 -14.05
C SER A 196 -11.14 9.71 -15.28
N LEU A 197 -10.14 8.84 -15.10
CA LEU A 197 -9.54 8.04 -16.17
C LEU A 197 -10.36 6.76 -16.48
N GLY A 198 -11.51 6.57 -15.84
CA GLY A 198 -12.35 5.38 -15.95
C GLY A 198 -11.96 4.24 -15.02
N PHE A 199 -11.05 4.47 -14.06
CA PHE A 199 -10.60 3.44 -13.12
C PHE A 199 -11.72 3.05 -12.15
N LYS A 200 -11.91 1.74 -11.95
CA LYS A 200 -12.89 1.17 -11.02
C LYS A 200 -12.17 0.31 -10.02
N PHE A 201 -12.30 0.65 -8.74
CA PHE A 201 -11.76 -0.14 -7.65
C PHE A 201 -12.71 -1.27 -7.28
N LYS A 202 -12.14 -2.41 -6.88
CA LYS A 202 -12.82 -3.38 -6.03
C LYS A 202 -13.25 -2.72 -4.72
N THR A 203 -14.35 -3.20 -4.16
CA THR A 203 -14.82 -2.84 -2.83
C THR A 203 -13.97 -3.53 -1.76
N ILE A 204 -14.00 -3.01 -0.55
CA ILE A 204 -13.30 -3.64 0.59
C ILE A 204 -13.80 -5.07 0.85
N ASN A 205 -15.08 -5.35 0.60
CA ASN A 205 -15.64 -6.69 0.73
C ASN A 205 -15.01 -7.67 -0.26
N GLU A 206 -14.95 -7.30 -1.55
CA GLU A 206 -14.30 -8.13 -2.58
C GLU A 206 -12.82 -8.36 -2.24
N MET A 207 -12.12 -7.34 -1.71
CA MET A 207 -10.71 -7.50 -1.32
C MET A 207 -10.51 -8.54 -0.22
N PHE A 208 -11.36 -8.51 0.81
CA PHE A 208 -11.25 -9.47 1.91
C PHE A 208 -11.79 -10.85 1.53
N ASP A 209 -12.77 -10.95 0.62
CA ASP A 209 -13.22 -12.24 0.08
C ASP A 209 -12.07 -12.95 -0.65
N ASP A 210 -11.39 -12.23 -1.56
CA ASP A 210 -10.23 -12.73 -2.30
C ASP A 210 -9.10 -13.14 -1.32
N CYS A 211 -8.83 -12.29 -0.32
CA CYS A 211 -7.78 -12.53 0.68
C CYS A 211 -8.06 -13.76 1.56
N ILE A 212 -9.26 -13.85 2.13
CA ILE A 212 -9.66 -14.96 3.01
C ILE A 212 -9.70 -16.27 2.21
N SER A 213 -10.24 -16.26 0.99
CA SER A 213 -10.26 -17.44 0.13
C SER A 213 -8.85 -17.95 -0.15
N SER A 214 -7.91 -17.05 -0.52
CA SER A 214 -6.51 -17.41 -0.75
C SER A 214 -5.84 -18.00 0.50
N LEU A 215 -6.10 -17.42 1.67
CA LEU A 215 -5.55 -17.91 2.94
C LEU A 215 -6.14 -19.28 3.37
N MET A 216 -7.41 -19.54 3.06
CA MET A 216 -8.04 -20.84 3.30
C MET A 216 -7.47 -21.91 2.35
N GLU A 217 -7.34 -21.60 1.06
CA GLU A 217 -6.75 -22.50 0.06
C GLU A 217 -5.29 -22.89 0.40
N GLN A 218 -4.53 -21.94 0.97
CA GLN A 218 -3.16 -22.18 1.44
C GLN A 218 -3.08 -22.86 2.82
N GLY A 219 -4.21 -23.14 3.46
CA GLY A 219 -4.27 -23.79 4.77
C GLY A 219 -3.82 -22.90 5.95
N HIS A 220 -3.70 -21.59 5.73
CA HIS A 220 -3.35 -20.62 6.79
C HIS A 220 -4.53 -20.27 7.70
N LEU A 221 -5.75 -20.48 7.19
CA LEU A 221 -7.02 -20.33 7.89
C LEU A 221 -7.77 -21.65 7.96
N SER A 222 -8.35 -21.92 9.12
CA SER A 222 -9.36 -22.96 9.30
C SER A 222 -10.60 -22.32 9.91
N THR A 223 -11.77 -22.69 9.41
CA THR A 223 -13.04 -22.36 10.05
C THR A 223 -13.12 -23.14 11.36
N ARG A 224 -13.54 -22.49 12.45
CA ARG A 224 -13.96 -23.23 13.65
C ARG A 224 -15.17 -24.08 13.26
N LEU A 225 -15.09 -25.38 13.50
CA LEU A 225 -16.26 -26.27 13.55
C LEU A 225 -17.13 -25.86 14.74
#